data_AF-A0A2A4YLF8-F1
#
_entry.id   AF-A0A2A4YLF8-F1
#
_cell.length_a   1.000
_cell.length_b   1.000
_cell.length_c   1.000
_cell.angle_alpha   90.00
_cell.angle_beta   90.00
_cell.angle_gamma   90.00
#
_symmetry.space_group_name_H-M   'P 1'
#
loop_
_entity.id
_entity.type
_entity.pdbx_description
1 polymer ?
#
loop_
_entity_poly.entity_id
_entity_poly.type
_entity_poly.pdbx_seq_one_letter_code
_entity_poly.pdbx_strand_id
1 'polypeptide(L)' 'MFGLEKDSNNFFEFDMEKDFKADPEKKTKVCKEVEEQIQGLKDMLRKGMDSEKDFEDYGTLLRGYASLQKVVNRIGK' A
#
# COMPACT_ATOMS: atom_id res chain seq x y z
N MET A 1 34.42 -31.55 -5.49
CA MET A 1 33.03 -32.04 -5.51
C MET A 1 32.13 -30.87 -5.15
N PHE A 2 31.11 -30.66 -5.99
CA PHE A 2 29.89 -29.86 -5.80
C PHE A 2 30.05 -28.46 -5.19
N GLY A 3 30.12 -27.48 -6.10
CA GLY A 3 29.71 -26.11 -5.81
C GLY A 3 28.27 -26.12 -5.32
N LEU A 4 28.10 -25.84 -4.03
CA LEU A 4 26.85 -25.35 -3.48
C LEU A 4 26.73 -23.89 -3.92
N GLU A 5 26.37 -23.67 -5.18
CA GLU A 5 25.66 -22.46 -5.54
C GLU A 5 24.38 -22.48 -4.70
N LYS A 6 24.38 -21.70 -3.62
CA LYS A 6 23.14 -21.35 -2.96
C LYS A 6 22.37 -20.56 -4.01
N ASP A 7 21.50 -21.24 -4.75
CA ASP A 7 20.42 -20.59 -5.48
C ASP A 7 19.78 -19.65 -4.46
N SER A 8 20.09 -18.36 -4.61
CA SER A 8 19.60 -17.33 -3.72
C SER A 8 18.10 -17.45 -3.80
N ASN A 9 17.49 -17.97 -2.74
CA ASN A 9 16.05 -18.14 -2.58
C ASN A 9 15.34 -17.08 -3.40
N ASN A 10 14.77 -17.47 -4.54
CA ASN A 10 13.67 -16.74 -5.12
C ASN A 10 12.51 -16.97 -4.15
N PHE A 11 12.57 -16.26 -3.02
CA PHE A 11 11.49 -16.15 -2.07
C PHE A 11 10.26 -15.82 -2.90
N PHE A 12 9.19 -16.57 -2.67
CA PHE A 12 7.92 -16.33 -3.33
C PHE A 12 7.63 -14.82 -3.35
N GLU A 13 7.61 -14.26 -4.56
CA GLU A 13 7.37 -12.85 -4.80
C GLU A 13 5.91 -12.70 -5.21
N PHE A 14 5.20 -11.79 -4.57
CA PHE A 14 3.82 -11.51 -4.94
C PHE A 14 3.79 -10.76 -6.28
N ASP A 15 2.73 -10.94 -7.07
CA ASP A 15 2.59 -10.29 -8.39
C ASP A 15 2.77 -8.77 -8.31
N MET A 16 2.22 -8.14 -7.26
CA MET A 16 2.37 -6.70 -7.04
C MET A 16 3.83 -6.27 -6.78
N GLU A 17 4.60 -7.09 -6.07
CA GLU A 17 6.01 -6.81 -5.79
C GLU A 17 6.83 -6.91 -7.07
N LYS A 18 6.57 -7.94 -7.88
CA LYS A 18 7.19 -8.13 -9.20
C LYS A 18 6.86 -6.97 -10.14
N ASP A 19 5.58 -6.59 -10.20
CA ASP A 19 5.11 -5.48 -11.04
C ASP A 19 5.76 -4.15 -10.64
N PHE A 20 5.88 -3.87 -9.34
CA PHE A 20 6.48 -2.62 -8.87
C PHE A 20 8.00 -2.58 -9.03
N LYS A 21 8.68 -3.73 -8.98
CA LYS A 21 10.11 -3.80 -9.31
C LYS A 21 10.37 -3.65 -10.80
N ALA A 22 9.49 -4.19 -11.65
CA ALA A 22 9.61 -4.09 -13.10
C ALA A 22 9.25 -2.69 -13.63
N ASP A 23 8.30 -2.01 -12.98
CA ASP A 23 7.78 -0.70 -13.40
C ASP A 23 7.63 0.25 -12.17
N PRO A 24 8.66 1.08 -11.91
CA PRO A 24 8.62 2.08 -10.84
C PRO A 24 7.54 3.17 -11.01
N GLU A 25 7.08 3.42 -12.24
CA GLU A 25 6.02 4.40 -12.48
C GLU A 25 4.67 3.89 -11.97
N LYS A 26 4.38 2.59 -12.13
CA LYS A 26 3.21 1.95 -11.52
C LYS A 26 3.19 2.12 -10.01
N LYS A 27 4.33 1.88 -9.34
CA LYS A 27 4.44 2.08 -7.89
C LYS A 27 4.13 3.54 -7.53
N THR A 28 4.69 4.49 -8.25
CA THR A 28 4.47 5.93 -8.02
C THR A 28 3.01 6.31 -8.21
N LYS A 29 2.35 5.77 -9.24
CA LYS A 29 0.93 5.97 -9.51
C LYS A 29 0.06 5.43 -8.37
N VAL A 30 0.31 4.20 -7.92
CA VAL A 30 -0.41 3.60 -6.78
C VAL A 30 -0.19 4.38 -5.49
N CYS A 31 1.04 4.83 -5.21
CA CYS A 31 1.30 5.69 -4.05
C CYS A 31 0.48 6.98 -4.11
N LYS A 32 0.42 7.63 -5.28
CA LYS A 32 -0.35 8.85 -5.49
C LYS A 32 -1.85 8.62 -5.29
N GLU A 33 -2.40 7.55 -5.87
CA GLU A 33 -3.80 7.18 -5.68
C GLU A 33 -4.13 6.93 -4.20
N VAL A 34 -3.28 6.21 -3.48
CA VAL A 34 -3.44 5.97 -2.03
C VAL A 34 -3.39 7.28 -1.24
N GLU A 35 -2.49 8.21 -1.59
CA GLU A 35 -2.41 9.52 -0.94
C GLU A 35 -3.66 10.37 -1.17
N GLU A 36 -4.18 10.38 -2.40
CA GLU A 36 -5.42 11.06 -2.75
C GLU A 36 -6.61 10.51 -1.93
N GLN A 37 -6.71 9.18 -1.80
CA GLN A 37 -7.75 8.55 -0.97
C GLN A 37 -7.60 8.90 0.52
N ILE A 38 -6.38 8.86 1.07
CA ILE A 38 -6.12 9.26 2.46
C ILE A 38 -6.55 10.71 2.70
N GLN A 39 -6.21 11.60 1.78
CA GLN A 39 -6.55 13.01 1.91
C GLN A 39 -8.07 13.22 1.81
N GLY A 40 -8.74 12.57 0.87
CA GLY A 40 -10.20 12.59 0.75
C GLY A 40 -10.90 12.08 2.02
N LEU A 41 -10.45 10.97 2.57
CA LEU A 41 -11.00 10.40 3.81
C LEU A 41 -10.80 11.35 5.01
N LYS A 42 -9.62 11.97 5.14
CA LYS A 42 -9.36 12.97 6.20
C LYS A 42 -10.29 14.17 6.08
N ASP A 43 -10.52 14.66 4.87
CA ASP A 43 -11.38 15.83 4.66
C ASP A 43 -12.85 15.50 4.92
N MET A 44 -13.30 14.29 4.60
CA MET A 44 -14.64 13.80 4.99
C MET A 44 -14.79 13.71 6.51
N LEU A 45 -13.82 13.12 7.21
CA LEU A 45 -13.86 13.02 8.68
C LEU A 45 -13.81 14.41 9.35
N ARG A 46 -13.09 15.38 8.79
CA ARG A 46 -13.02 16.76 9.30
C ARG A 46 -14.31 17.54 9.13
N LYS A 47 -15.07 17.28 8.07
CA LYS A 47 -16.37 17.94 7.81
C LYS A 47 -17.45 17.50 8.80
N GLY A 48 -17.21 16.43 9.55
CA GLY A 48 -18.20 15.79 10.40
C GLY A 48 -19.11 14.87 9.60
N MET A 49 -19.61 13.84 10.26
CA MET A 49 -20.54 12.87 9.69
C MET A 49 -21.77 12.77 10.59
N ASP A 50 -22.93 12.59 9.98
CA ASP A 50 -24.22 12.55 10.68
C ASP A 50 -24.42 11.24 11.48
N SER A 51 -23.66 10.21 11.14
CA SER A 51 -23.74 8.85 11.69
C SER A 51 -22.43 8.46 12.35
N GLU A 52 -22.50 7.99 13.60
CA GLU A 52 -21.36 7.43 14.34
C GLU A 52 -20.78 6.22 13.61
N LYS A 53 -21.64 5.39 13.01
CA LYS A 53 -21.24 4.23 12.21
C LYS A 53 -20.42 4.67 10.99
N ASP A 54 -20.84 5.72 10.30
CA ASP A 54 -20.14 6.20 9.11
C ASP A 54 -18.77 6.77 9.50
N PHE A 55 -18.69 7.46 10.65
CA PHE A 55 -17.41 7.92 11.19
C PHE A 55 -16.45 6.77 11.48
N GLU A 56 -16.93 5.68 12.08
CA GLU A 56 -16.14 4.46 12.33
C GLU A 56 -15.69 3.76 11.04
N ASP A 57 -16.60 3.61 10.07
CA ASP A 57 -16.32 2.97 8.79
C ASP A 57 -15.25 3.75 8.00
N TYR A 58 -15.37 5.08 7.93
CA TYR A 58 -14.37 5.94 7.29
C TYR A 58 -13.05 5.98 8.07
N GLY A 59 -13.12 5.93 9.40
CA GLY A 59 -11.93 5.80 10.25
C GLY A 59 -11.18 4.48 10.00
N THR A 60 -11.91 3.39 9.78
CA THR A 60 -11.36 2.08 9.44
C THR A 60 -10.71 2.09 8.06
N LEU A 61 -11.39 2.66 7.05
CA LEU A 61 -10.82 2.83 5.71
C LEU A 61 -9.53 3.65 5.74
N LEU A 62 -9.52 4.77 6.48
CA LEU A 62 -8.34 5.61 6.61
C LEU A 62 -7.14 4.84 7.19
N ARG A 63 -7.36 4.01 8.21
CA ARG A 63 -6.32 3.14 8.80
C ARG A 63 -5.86 2.07 7.80
N GLY A 64 -6.77 1.51 7.01
CA GLY A 64 -6.47 0.57 5.94
C GLY A 64 -5.54 1.18 4.88
N TYR A 65 -5.93 2.32 4.32
CA TYR A 65 -5.11 3.03 3.32
C TYR A 65 -3.77 3.49 3.88
N ALA A 66 -3.71 3.99 5.12
CA ALA A 66 -2.45 4.35 5.75
C ALA A 66 -1.51 3.14 5.94
N SER A 67 -2.07 1.96 6.20
CA SER A 67 -1.30 0.71 6.30
C SER A 67 -0.82 0.25 4.93
N LEU A 68 -1.67 0.34 3.90
CA LEU A 68 -1.31 0.05 2.52
C LEU A 68 -0.17 0.96 2.03
N GLN A 69 -0.25 2.27 2.30
CA GLN A 69 0.81 3.22 1.94
C GLN A 69 2.17 2.82 2.53
N LYS A 70 2.18 2.35 3.79
CA LYS A 70 3.41 1.87 4.44
C LYS A 70 3.96 0.62 3.77
N VAL A 71 3.10 -0.31 3.35
CA VAL A 71 3.51 -1.54 2.65
C VAL A 71 4.08 -1.20 1.27
N VAL A 72 3.35 -0.44 0.45
CA VAL A 72 3.81 -0.06 -0.89
C VAL A 72 5.14 0.69 -0.84
N ASN A 73 5.33 1.59 0.14
CA ASN A 73 6.58 2.31 0.32
C ASN A 73 7.79 1.42 0.70
N ARG A 74 7.55 0.21 1.22
CA ARG A 74 8.60 -0.77 1.55
C ARG A 74 8.97 -1.67 0.37
N ILE A 75 8.09 -1.83 -0.63
CA ILE A 75 8.37 -2.67 -1.80
C ILE A 75 9.48 -2.04 -2.65
N GLY A 76 10.53 -2.81 -2.94
CA GLY A 76 11.64 -2.35 -3.81
C GLY A 76 12.56 -1.30 -3.18
N LYS A 77 12.57 -1.19 -1.84
CA LYS A 77 13.56 -0.41 -1.09
C LYS A 77 14.76 -1.26 -0.70
#